data_AF-A0A8S8YDF5-F1
#
_entry.id   AF-A0A8S8YDF5-F1
#
_cell.length_a   1.000
_cell.length_b   1.000
_cell.length_c   1.000
_cell.angle_alpha   90.00
_cell.angle_beta   90.00
_cell.angle_gamma   90.00
#
_symmetry.space_group_name_H-M   'P 1'
#
loop_
_entity.id
_entity.type
_entity.pdbx_description
1 polymer ?
#
loop_
_entity_poly.entity_id
_entity_poly.type
_entity_poly.pdbx_seq_one_letter_code
_entity_poly.pdbx_strand_id
1 'polypeptide(L)'
;MLRSGKTPTEMVLATILMHFPMTQTQILDTDGDDFGVYPFGNFPDECPDDYGTSYLDVYGCVDSDGDGVSDLNDQFPDNPDLWQDSDREGVEDENDAFPYNPGQWLDSDGDGFGDNPMDANPDKFPNDETQWSDVDGDGYGEKPYWKHVGCVPIRPNTMVGHRW
;
A
#
# COMPACT_ATOMS: atom_id res chain seq x y z
N MET A 1 -5.50 37.67 56.51
CA MET A 1 -6.37 36.62 55.93
C MET A 1 -5.51 35.40 55.67
N LEU A 2 -5.97 34.19 55.98
CA LEU A 2 -5.23 32.95 55.72
C LEU A 2 -5.83 32.26 54.49
N ARG A 3 -4.98 31.84 53.55
CA ARG A 3 -5.24 30.69 52.68
C ARG A 3 -4.06 29.74 52.87
N SER A 4 -4.35 28.46 53.10
CA SER A 4 -3.35 27.50 53.56
C SER A 4 -2.33 27.21 52.48
N GLY A 5 -1.06 27.03 52.88
CA GLY A 5 -0.16 26.18 52.10
C GLY A 5 -0.70 24.75 52.11
N LYS A 6 -0.55 24.03 50.99
CA LYS A 6 -0.82 22.60 50.92
C LYS A 6 0.20 21.83 51.76
N THR A 7 -0.22 20.72 52.34
CA THR A 7 0.67 19.90 53.20
C THR A 7 1.56 18.98 52.36
N PRO A 8 2.73 18.50 52.87
CA PRO A 8 3.61 17.61 52.10
C PRO A 8 2.93 16.32 51.62
N THR A 9 1.88 15.88 52.31
CA THR A 9 1.02 14.73 51.92
C THR A 9 0.19 14.98 50.67
N GLU A 10 -0.06 16.23 50.26
CA GLU A 10 -0.76 16.56 49.01
C GLU A 10 0.14 16.53 47.77
N MET A 11 1.48 16.41 47.93
CA MET A 11 2.41 16.28 46.80
C MET A 11 2.66 14.82 46.39
N VAL A 12 2.17 13.84 47.16
CA VAL A 12 2.35 12.40 46.90
C VAL A 12 1.16 11.79 46.13
N LEU A 13 0.14 12.60 45.82
CA LEU A 13 -1.11 12.16 45.19
C LEU A 13 -1.34 12.76 43.79
N ALA A 14 -0.26 13.18 43.12
CA ALA A 14 -0.30 13.93 41.86
C ALA A 14 0.16 13.14 40.61
N THR A 15 0.58 11.89 40.78
CA THR A 15 1.20 11.04 39.72
C THR A 15 0.43 9.76 39.40
N ILE A 16 -0.83 9.64 39.82
CA ILE A 16 -1.69 8.46 39.55
C ILE A 16 -3.10 8.95 39.17
N LEU A 17 -3.18 9.92 38.24
CA LEU A 17 -4.45 10.57 37.90
C LEU A 17 -4.52 11.19 36.49
N MET A 18 -3.82 10.60 35.51
CA MET A 18 -4.22 10.79 34.11
C MET A 18 -5.62 10.17 33.95
N HIS A 19 -6.58 10.93 33.42
CA HIS A 19 -7.94 10.46 33.12
C HIS A 19 -8.01 10.33 31.59
N PHE A 20 -8.55 9.28 30.98
CA PHE A 20 -9.92 8.75 31.12
C PHE A 20 -9.99 7.24 30.69
N PRO A 21 -11.15 6.55 30.53
CA PRO A 21 -11.19 5.09 30.67
C PRO A 21 -11.52 4.32 29.37
N MET A 22 -10.54 3.60 28.82
CA MET A 22 -10.72 2.66 27.69
C MET A 22 -10.47 1.21 28.13
N THR A 23 -11.45 0.66 28.86
CA THR A 23 -11.45 -0.69 29.48
C THR A 23 -10.53 -0.86 30.70
N GLN A 24 -10.69 -2.00 31.41
CA GLN A 24 -10.02 -2.29 32.69
C GLN A 24 -8.67 -3.03 32.50
N THR A 25 -8.09 -3.00 31.30
CA THR A 25 -6.97 -3.89 30.94
C THR A 25 -5.66 -3.18 30.59
N GLN A 26 -5.70 -1.94 30.13
CA GLN A 26 -4.52 -1.09 29.99
C GLN A 26 -4.20 -0.46 31.37
N ILE A 27 -3.42 -1.19 32.16
CA ILE A 27 -3.12 -0.90 33.58
C ILE A 27 -1.65 -0.53 33.85
N LEU A 28 -0.82 -0.60 32.82
CA LEU A 28 0.56 -0.15 32.78
C LEU A 28 0.80 0.36 31.36
N ASP A 29 1.34 1.56 31.31
CA ASP A 29 1.77 2.38 30.18
C ASP A 29 3.23 2.76 30.56
N THR A 30 4.16 2.66 29.61
CA THR A 30 5.61 2.63 29.91
C THR A 30 6.34 3.89 29.44
N ASP A 31 5.93 4.45 28.30
CA ASP A 31 6.51 5.63 27.64
C ASP A 31 5.58 6.86 27.68
N GLY A 32 4.26 6.65 27.83
CA GLY A 32 3.24 7.68 28.03
C GLY A 32 2.29 7.90 26.85
N ASP A 33 2.07 6.89 25.99
CA ASP A 33 1.32 7.02 24.73
C ASP A 33 -0.20 6.72 24.80
N ASP A 34 -0.73 6.46 26.02
CA ASP A 34 -2.10 6.01 26.32
C ASP A 34 -2.44 4.56 25.85
N PHE A 35 -1.52 3.81 25.24
CA PHE A 35 -1.63 2.35 25.07
C PHE A 35 -1.06 1.59 26.28
N GLY A 36 -1.22 0.27 26.33
CA GLY A 36 -0.90 -0.49 27.55
C GLY A 36 -0.30 -1.87 27.35
N VAL A 37 0.90 -2.07 27.90
CA VAL A 37 1.78 -3.25 27.76
C VAL A 37 1.26 -4.56 28.39
N TYR A 38 -0.02 -4.65 28.73
CA TYR A 38 -0.58 -5.83 29.38
C TYR A 38 -0.96 -6.89 28.32
N PRO A 39 -0.28 -8.06 28.23
CA PRO A 39 -0.41 -9.00 27.10
C PRO A 39 -1.74 -9.79 27.06
N PHE A 40 -2.69 -9.48 27.94
CA PHE A 40 -4.07 -9.95 27.89
C PHE A 40 -5.06 -8.76 27.90
N GLY A 41 -4.61 -7.59 27.47
CA GLY A 41 -5.44 -6.43 27.21
C GLY A 41 -6.14 -6.48 25.86
N ASN A 42 -7.09 -5.57 25.67
CA ASN A 42 -7.58 -5.25 24.33
C ASN A 42 -6.57 -4.28 23.74
N PHE A 43 -6.05 -4.55 22.55
CA PHE A 43 -5.08 -3.69 21.86
C PHE A 43 -3.90 -3.35 22.79
N PRO A 44 -3.11 -4.37 23.20
CA PRO A 44 -1.89 -4.12 23.95
C PRO A 44 -0.92 -3.32 23.08
N ASP A 45 -0.12 -2.51 23.73
CA ASP A 45 1.05 -1.87 23.15
C ASP A 45 2.05 -2.93 22.64
N GLU A 46 2.47 -2.79 21.37
CA GLU A 46 3.41 -3.64 20.64
C GLU A 46 4.80 -2.98 20.43
N CYS A 47 5.00 -1.72 20.85
CA CYS A 47 6.29 -1.02 20.92
C CYS A 47 6.64 -0.50 22.35
N PRO A 48 6.74 -1.35 23.41
CA PRO A 48 6.74 -0.94 24.85
C PRO A 48 7.82 0.00 25.42
N ASP A 49 8.70 0.56 24.59
CA ASP A 49 9.77 1.48 24.97
C ASP A 49 9.80 2.75 24.06
N ASP A 50 8.95 2.85 23.02
CA ASP A 50 9.05 3.81 21.90
C ASP A 50 7.67 4.44 21.51
N TYR A 51 7.27 5.50 22.23
CA TYR A 51 6.00 6.26 22.10
C TYR A 51 5.39 6.29 20.69
N GLY A 52 4.17 5.78 20.56
CA GLY A 52 3.45 5.66 19.30
C GLY A 52 2.13 6.43 19.20
N THR A 53 1.49 6.30 18.03
CA THR A 53 0.08 6.68 17.81
C THR A 53 -0.71 5.69 16.95
N SER A 54 -0.06 4.68 16.35
CA SER A 54 -0.69 3.71 15.47
C SER A 54 -1.82 2.91 16.15
N TYR A 55 -2.92 2.70 15.42
CA TYR A 55 -4.16 2.11 15.92
C TYR A 55 -4.92 1.23 14.91
N LEU A 56 -4.39 1.05 13.70
CA LEU A 56 -5.01 0.23 12.64
C LEU A 56 -4.40 -1.18 12.54
N ASP A 57 -3.08 -1.31 12.70
CA ASP A 57 -2.31 -2.52 12.44
C ASP A 57 -1.60 -3.07 13.71
N VAL A 58 -0.62 -2.35 14.23
CA VAL A 58 0.30 -2.71 15.32
C VAL A 58 0.22 -1.57 16.31
N TYR A 59 -0.28 -1.83 17.52
CA TYR A 59 -0.81 -0.76 18.39
C TYR A 59 0.29 -0.13 19.26
N GLY A 60 0.25 1.20 19.43
CA GLY A 60 1.21 1.93 20.27
C GLY A 60 2.61 2.06 19.65
N CYS A 61 2.74 1.93 18.34
CA CYS A 61 4.00 2.11 17.62
C CYS A 61 4.07 3.46 16.91
N VAL A 62 5.29 3.85 16.53
CA VAL A 62 5.55 5.08 15.77
C VAL A 62 4.72 5.08 14.48
N ASP A 63 4.04 6.20 14.28
CA ASP A 63 3.16 6.53 13.17
C ASP A 63 3.50 8.00 12.84
N SER A 64 4.34 8.17 11.81
CA SER A 64 5.09 9.41 11.58
C SER A 64 4.26 10.53 10.94
N ASP A 65 3.14 10.21 10.30
CA ASP A 65 2.27 11.19 9.63
C ASP A 65 0.83 11.31 10.19
N GLY A 66 0.35 10.31 10.94
CA GLY A 66 -0.92 10.33 11.66
C GLY A 66 -2.11 9.68 10.94
N ASP A 67 -1.90 8.87 9.90
CA ASP A 67 -2.97 8.07 9.27
C ASP A 67 -3.51 6.98 10.23
N GLY A 68 -2.62 6.35 11.02
CA GLY A 68 -2.93 5.33 12.01
C GLY A 68 -2.32 3.95 11.78
N VAL A 69 -1.62 3.74 10.67
CA VAL A 69 -0.74 2.58 10.41
C VAL A 69 0.63 2.87 11.01
N SER A 70 1.31 1.84 11.51
CA SER A 70 2.68 2.00 12.03
C SER A 70 3.74 2.11 10.93
N ASP A 71 4.80 2.89 11.17
CA ASP A 71 6.04 3.00 10.35
C ASP A 71 6.69 1.63 10.01
N LEU A 72 6.28 0.55 10.69
CA LEU A 72 6.76 -0.82 10.49
C LEU A 72 6.07 -1.53 9.30
N ASN A 73 4.82 -1.19 9.00
CA ASN A 73 4.01 -1.80 7.93
C ASN A 73 3.59 -0.81 6.85
N ASP A 74 3.56 0.48 7.16
CA ASP A 74 3.39 1.54 6.18
C ASP A 74 4.55 1.53 5.15
N GLN A 75 4.23 1.85 3.90
CA GLN A 75 5.17 2.00 2.79
C GLN A 75 5.45 3.46 2.41
N PHE A 76 4.69 4.42 2.94
CA PHE A 76 4.86 5.86 2.71
C PHE A 76 4.88 6.73 3.99
N PRO A 77 5.73 6.49 5.03
CA PRO A 77 5.65 7.12 6.38
C PRO A 77 5.89 8.64 6.53
N ASP A 78 5.71 9.40 5.46
CA ASP A 78 5.74 10.87 5.40
C ASP A 78 4.44 11.43 4.73
N ASN A 79 3.40 10.61 4.50
CA ASN A 79 2.27 10.92 3.62
C ASN A 79 0.90 10.28 4.02
N PRO A 80 0.08 10.95 4.85
CA PRO A 80 -1.08 10.37 5.55
C PRO A 80 -2.33 10.15 4.68
N ASP A 81 -2.16 10.13 3.35
CA ASP A 81 -3.18 9.75 2.37
C ASP A 81 -2.88 8.34 1.77
N LEU A 82 -1.67 7.77 1.96
CA LEU A 82 -1.21 6.51 1.36
C LEU A 82 -0.50 5.62 2.40
N TRP A 83 -0.83 4.32 2.46
CA TRP A 83 -0.17 3.38 3.39
C TRP A 83 0.20 2.00 2.80
N GLN A 84 -0.42 1.59 1.68
CA GLN A 84 -0.29 0.25 1.12
C GLN A 84 0.38 0.27 -0.27
N ASP A 85 1.53 -0.39 -0.37
CA ASP A 85 2.24 -0.75 -1.60
C ASP A 85 2.75 -2.20 -1.45
N SER A 86 2.05 -3.14 -2.09
CA SER A 86 2.18 -4.58 -1.88
C SER A 86 3.40 -5.23 -2.52
N ASP A 87 4.06 -4.57 -3.49
CA ASP A 87 5.27 -5.10 -4.15
C ASP A 87 6.50 -4.16 -4.14
N ARG A 88 6.28 -2.90 -3.76
CA ARG A 88 7.26 -1.87 -3.38
C ARG A 88 7.95 -1.20 -4.55
N GLU A 89 7.20 -0.92 -5.61
CA GLU A 89 7.64 -0.08 -6.73
C GLU A 89 7.40 1.43 -6.55
N GLY A 90 6.62 1.83 -5.54
CA GLY A 90 6.36 3.24 -5.19
C GLY A 90 5.06 3.80 -5.79
N VAL A 91 4.09 2.93 -6.06
CA VAL A 91 2.70 3.27 -6.42
C VAL A 91 1.78 2.53 -5.44
N GLU A 92 0.70 3.18 -5.02
CA GLU A 92 -0.23 2.64 -4.02
C GLU A 92 -1.21 1.60 -4.59
N ASP A 93 -1.58 0.59 -3.79
CA ASP A 93 -2.48 -0.52 -4.17
C ASP A 93 -3.87 -0.09 -4.72
N GLU A 94 -4.31 1.16 -4.51
CA GLU A 94 -5.58 1.69 -5.07
C GLU A 94 -5.41 2.33 -6.47
N ASN A 95 -4.21 2.81 -6.82
CA ASN A 95 -3.91 3.43 -8.13
C ASN A 95 -2.99 2.58 -9.03
N ASP A 96 -2.40 1.51 -8.50
CA ASP A 96 -1.69 0.49 -9.27
C ASP A 96 -2.67 -0.47 -9.97
N ALA A 97 -2.44 -0.73 -11.26
CA ALA A 97 -3.17 -1.71 -12.06
C ALA A 97 -2.80 -3.18 -11.78
N PHE A 98 -1.60 -3.47 -11.25
CA PHE A 98 -1.11 -4.81 -10.93
C PHE A 98 -0.39 -4.91 -9.56
N PRO A 99 -1.05 -4.71 -8.39
CA PRO A 99 -0.48 -4.66 -7.02
C PRO A 99 0.35 -5.85 -6.47
N TYR A 100 0.85 -6.73 -7.30
CA TYR A 100 1.71 -7.87 -6.94
C TYR A 100 2.78 -8.15 -8.02
N ASN A 101 3.12 -7.16 -8.85
CA ASN A 101 4.10 -7.24 -9.93
C ASN A 101 4.93 -5.94 -10.05
N PRO A 102 6.11 -5.84 -9.39
CA PRO A 102 6.94 -4.64 -9.23
C PRO A 102 7.74 -4.26 -10.49
N GLY A 103 7.03 -4.23 -11.61
CA GLY A 103 7.44 -3.70 -12.89
C GLY A 103 6.25 -3.32 -13.76
N GLN A 104 5.04 -3.14 -13.21
CA GLN A 104 3.82 -2.87 -13.97
C GLN A 104 2.77 -2.10 -13.15
N TRP A 105 2.91 -0.77 -13.03
CA TRP A 105 1.94 0.07 -12.32
C TRP A 105 0.68 0.44 -13.14
N LEU A 106 0.68 0.21 -14.46
CA LEU A 106 -0.24 0.88 -15.39
C LEU A 106 -0.80 -0.06 -16.46
N ASP A 107 -2.12 0.00 -16.65
CA ASP A 107 -2.90 -0.56 -17.76
C ASP A 107 -3.72 0.58 -18.37
N SER A 108 -3.32 1.07 -19.56
CA SER A 108 -3.91 2.28 -20.16
C SER A 108 -5.27 2.07 -20.85
N ASP A 109 -5.67 0.83 -21.16
CA ASP A 109 -6.95 0.53 -21.84
C ASP A 109 -7.85 -0.52 -21.16
N GLY A 110 -7.33 -1.24 -20.16
CA GLY A 110 -8.08 -2.13 -19.26
C GLY A 110 -8.13 -3.60 -19.69
N ASP A 111 -7.17 -4.06 -20.50
CA ASP A 111 -7.15 -5.42 -21.04
C ASP A 111 -6.49 -6.48 -20.13
N GLY A 112 -5.79 -6.03 -19.07
CA GLY A 112 -5.04 -6.85 -18.13
C GLY A 112 -3.58 -7.15 -18.50
N PHE A 113 -2.94 -6.33 -19.35
CA PHE A 113 -1.51 -6.41 -19.70
C PHE A 113 -0.85 -5.03 -19.54
N GLY A 114 0.24 -4.96 -18.78
CA GLY A 114 0.77 -3.68 -18.33
C GLY A 114 1.67 -2.95 -19.34
N ASP A 115 1.57 -1.62 -19.33
CA ASP A 115 2.20 -0.65 -20.23
C ASP A 115 3.75 -0.66 -20.19
N ASN A 116 4.39 -1.03 -19.07
CA ASN A 116 5.82 -0.77 -18.85
C ASN A 116 6.71 -1.66 -19.74
N PRO A 117 7.39 -1.11 -20.77
CA PRO A 117 8.12 -1.92 -21.75
C PRO A 117 9.39 -2.61 -21.20
N MET A 118 9.71 -2.45 -19.91
CA MET A 118 10.84 -3.09 -19.23
C MET A 118 10.50 -4.45 -18.58
N ASP A 119 9.21 -4.78 -18.43
CA ASP A 119 8.76 -6.08 -17.91
C ASP A 119 9.06 -7.26 -18.87
N ALA A 120 8.84 -8.50 -18.39
CA ALA A 120 8.91 -9.72 -19.17
C ALA A 120 7.73 -9.93 -20.16
N ASN A 121 6.50 -9.51 -19.82
CA ASN A 121 5.32 -9.66 -20.68
C ASN A 121 4.52 -8.34 -20.86
N PRO A 122 5.16 -7.20 -21.18
CA PRO A 122 4.45 -5.95 -21.31
C PRO A 122 3.60 -5.93 -22.56
N ASP A 123 2.58 -5.09 -22.53
CA ASP A 123 1.73 -4.82 -23.65
C ASP A 123 2.54 -4.27 -24.87
N LYS A 124 1.96 -4.45 -26.07
CA LYS A 124 2.46 -3.99 -27.36
C LYS A 124 1.58 -2.91 -27.97
N PHE A 125 0.35 -2.68 -27.49
CA PHE A 125 -0.57 -1.69 -28.03
C PHE A 125 -1.37 -0.94 -26.94
N PRO A 126 -0.75 -0.06 -26.09
CA PRO A 126 -1.35 0.42 -24.82
C PRO A 126 -2.54 1.40 -24.91
N ASN A 127 -3.35 1.28 -25.95
CA ASN A 127 -4.47 2.14 -26.35
C ASN A 127 -5.53 1.31 -27.16
N ASP A 128 -5.51 -0.03 -27.11
CA ASP A 128 -6.40 -0.94 -27.85
C ASP A 128 -6.67 -2.23 -27.05
N GLU A 129 -7.77 -2.23 -26.28
CA GLU A 129 -8.32 -3.33 -25.45
C GLU A 129 -8.44 -4.72 -26.15
N THR A 130 -8.20 -4.80 -27.47
CA THR A 130 -8.31 -6.01 -28.27
C THR A 130 -6.97 -6.59 -28.74
N GLN A 131 -5.85 -5.90 -28.54
CA GLN A 131 -4.52 -6.28 -29.06
C GLN A 131 -3.43 -6.03 -28.01
N TRP A 132 -2.58 -7.03 -27.71
CA TRP A 132 -1.48 -6.83 -26.76
C TRP A 132 -0.21 -7.68 -26.97
N SER A 133 -0.15 -8.37 -28.10
CA SER A 133 0.98 -9.24 -28.43
C SER A 133 1.15 -9.29 -29.93
N ASP A 134 2.34 -8.92 -30.39
CA ASP A 134 2.80 -8.94 -31.77
C ASP A 134 4.03 -9.85 -31.81
N VAL A 135 3.88 -11.10 -32.28
CA VAL A 135 4.95 -12.11 -32.26
C VAL A 135 5.61 -12.25 -33.64
N ASP A 136 4.87 -12.00 -34.72
CA ASP A 136 5.39 -12.06 -36.10
C ASP A 136 5.96 -10.71 -36.61
N GLY A 137 5.61 -9.59 -35.96
CA GLY A 137 6.17 -8.25 -36.18
C GLY A 137 5.48 -7.46 -37.29
N ASP A 138 4.22 -7.78 -37.65
CA ASP A 138 3.48 -7.06 -38.71
C ASP A 138 2.76 -5.78 -38.24
N GLY A 139 2.70 -5.54 -36.92
CA GLY A 139 2.06 -4.37 -36.32
C GLY A 139 0.58 -4.54 -35.99
N TYR A 140 0.09 -5.78 -35.92
CA TYR A 140 -1.24 -6.14 -35.41
C TYR A 140 -1.15 -7.22 -34.32
N GLY A 141 -2.19 -7.30 -33.48
CA GLY A 141 -2.28 -8.25 -32.37
C GLY A 141 -2.68 -9.66 -32.80
N GLU A 142 -2.03 -10.67 -32.22
CA GLU A 142 -2.27 -12.10 -32.47
C GLU A 142 -3.69 -12.61 -32.10
N LYS A 143 -4.58 -11.79 -31.50
CA LYS A 143 -5.83 -12.24 -30.86
C LYS A 143 -7.00 -12.52 -31.83
N PRO A 144 -7.54 -13.76 -31.89
CA PRO A 144 -8.67 -14.08 -32.75
C PRO A 144 -10.04 -13.97 -32.04
N TYR A 145 -10.44 -12.76 -31.57
CA TYR A 145 -11.80 -12.57 -31.05
C TYR A 145 -12.84 -12.40 -32.18
N TRP A 146 -13.19 -13.55 -32.75
CA TRP A 146 -14.12 -13.96 -33.81
C TRP A 146 -15.27 -13.06 -34.33
N LYS A 147 -15.10 -11.74 -34.56
CA LYS A 147 -15.94 -10.97 -35.51
C LYS A 147 -15.23 -9.84 -36.28
N HIS A 148 -14.29 -10.19 -37.14
CA HIS A 148 -14.16 -9.52 -38.44
C HIS A 148 -13.88 -10.51 -39.57
N VAL A 149 -14.39 -10.24 -40.77
CA VAL A 149 -14.14 -11.05 -41.98
C VAL A 149 -12.76 -10.63 -42.52
N GLY A 150 -11.71 -11.00 -41.78
CA GLY A 150 -10.48 -10.20 -41.75
C GLY A 150 -9.17 -10.88 -41.41
N CYS A 151 -9.11 -12.20 -41.16
CA CYS A 151 -7.84 -12.95 -41.30
C CYS A 151 -7.48 -13.07 -42.79
N VAL A 152 -7.26 -11.93 -43.46
CA VAL A 152 -6.75 -11.91 -44.82
C VAL A 152 -5.23 -11.86 -44.73
N PRO A 153 -4.49 -12.80 -45.33
CA PRO A 153 -3.04 -12.71 -45.43
C PRO A 153 -2.65 -11.63 -46.46
N ILE A 154 -2.86 -10.36 -46.11
CA ILE A 154 -2.45 -9.20 -46.92
C ILE A 154 -0.96 -8.90 -46.72
N ARG A 155 -0.12 -9.76 -47.30
CA ARG A 155 1.21 -9.35 -47.79
C ARG A 155 1.09 -8.89 -49.26
N PRO A 156 0.79 -7.61 -49.56
CA PRO A 156 0.95 -7.07 -50.89
C PRO A 156 2.44 -6.92 -51.22
N ASN A 157 3.01 -7.96 -51.84
CA ASN A 157 4.39 -8.05 -52.34
C ASN A 157 5.54 -8.07 -51.29
N THR A 158 5.97 -9.28 -50.93
CA THR A 158 7.41 -9.60 -51.01
C THR A 158 7.65 -10.69 -52.04
N MET A 159 7.93 -10.30 -53.29
CA MET A 159 8.35 -11.25 -54.33
C MET A 159 9.79 -11.69 -54.08
N VAL A 160 10.01 -12.78 -53.34
CA VAL A 160 11.30 -13.48 -53.30
C VAL A 160 11.18 -14.79 -54.07
N GLY A 161 11.36 -14.71 -55.38
CA GLY A 161 11.22 -15.85 -56.27
C GLY A 161 12.43 -16.77 -56.23
N HIS A 162 12.28 -17.96 -55.65
CA HIS A 162 13.25 -19.05 -55.83
C HIS A 162 12.83 -19.98 -56.97
N ARG A 163 13.60 -19.90 -58.06
CA ARG A 163 13.76 -20.97 -59.05
C ARG A 163 14.60 -22.08 -58.41
N TRP A 164 14.52 -23.35 -58.79
CA TRP A 164 13.94 -23.95 -60.01
C TRP A 164 13.09 -25.18 -59.68
#